data_AF-A0A0M3AVR3-F1
#
_entry.id   AF-A0A0M3AVR3-F1
#
_cell.length_a   1.000
_cell.length_b   1.000
_cell.length_c   1.000
_cell.angle_alpha   90.00
_cell.angle_beta   90.00
_cell.angle_gamma   90.00
#
_symmetry.space_group_name_H-M   'P 1'
#
loop_
_entity.id
_entity.type
_entity.pdbx_description
1 polymer ?
#
loop_
_entity_poly.entity_id
_entity_poly.type
_entity_poly.pdbx_seq_one_letter_code
_entity_poly.pdbx_strand_id
1 'polypeptide(L)'
;MQDVPARDFAAAAAAAGFPRVTIRLIREGPADEGYPGNRIDVAGIRDLRGRMSDLGLKLEEVEYAAIAPETQASYFRPLFEAGAELGARQVIAIVRPGFASEAAMEERFGEVCAEARAFGLSLLLEFIAGNGVSTLQDAGRMRPCGSMPSRRA
;
A
#
# COMPACT_ATOMS: atom_id res chain seq x y z
N MET A 1 -15.17 1.13 6.38
CA MET A 1 -13.76 1.56 6.59
C MET A 1 -13.25 2.43 5.44
N GLN A 2 -13.78 2.29 4.22
CA GLN A 2 -13.41 3.10 3.05
C GLN A 2 -14.24 4.40 2.89
N ASP A 3 -15.27 4.60 3.71
CA ASP A 3 -16.18 5.75 3.64
C ASP A 3 -15.77 6.94 4.54
N VAL A 4 -14.69 6.78 5.30
CA VAL A 4 -14.20 7.80 6.24
C VAL A 4 -12.96 8.46 5.63
N PRO A 5 -12.90 9.80 5.55
CA PRO A 5 -11.69 10.49 5.09
C PRO A 5 -10.46 10.03 5.89
N ALA A 6 -9.33 9.85 5.22
CA ALA A 6 -8.09 9.36 5.84
C ALA A 6 -7.69 10.12 7.11
N ARG A 7 -7.93 11.44 7.12
CA ARG A 7 -7.69 12.32 8.28
C ARG A 7 -8.55 11.95 9.49
N ASP A 8 -9.83 11.70 9.26
CA ASP A 8 -10.79 11.37 10.32
C ASP A 8 -10.54 9.95 10.83
N PHE A 9 -10.14 9.05 9.93
CA PHE A 9 -9.69 7.71 10.30
C PHE A 9 -8.45 7.75 11.21
N ALA A 10 -7.46 8.57 10.87
CA ALA A 10 -6.28 8.79 11.72
C ALA A 10 -6.66 9.39 13.09
N ALA A 11 -7.59 10.36 13.13
CA ALA A 11 -8.07 10.93 14.38
C ALA A 11 -8.79 9.89 15.26
N ALA A 12 -9.61 9.04 14.66
CA ALA A 12 -10.30 7.95 15.36
C ALA A 12 -9.31 6.91 15.92
N ALA A 13 -8.28 6.53 15.14
CA ALA A 13 -7.24 5.61 15.58
C ALA A 13 -6.46 6.17 16.79
N ALA A 14 -6.07 7.45 16.73
CA ALA A 14 -5.39 8.11 17.84
C ALA A 14 -6.27 8.22 19.09
N ALA A 15 -7.56 8.57 18.93
CA ALA A 15 -8.51 8.64 20.04
C ALA A 15 -8.74 7.26 20.70
N ALA A 16 -8.62 6.18 19.93
CA ALA A 16 -8.68 4.81 20.43
C ALA A 16 -7.36 4.33 21.08
N GLY A 17 -6.32 5.17 21.12
CA GLY A 17 -5.03 4.85 21.74
C GLY A 17 -4.08 4.04 20.88
N PHE A 18 -4.34 3.90 19.57
CA PHE A 18 -3.41 3.24 18.67
C PHE A 18 -2.21 4.14 18.36
N PRO A 19 -0.97 3.63 18.44
CA PRO A 19 0.22 4.42 18.12
C PRO A 19 0.52 4.50 16.62
N ARG A 20 -0.12 3.62 15.84
CA ARG A 20 0.15 3.40 14.42
C ARG A 20 -1.13 3.09 13.66
N VAL A 21 -1.17 3.43 12.37
CA VAL A 21 -2.32 3.21 11.49
C VAL A 21 -1.86 2.76 10.10
N THR A 22 -2.70 1.98 9.41
CA THR A 22 -2.57 1.68 7.97
C THR A 22 -3.70 2.40 7.24
N ILE A 23 -3.41 3.08 6.13
CA ILE A 23 -4.37 3.94 5.43
C ILE A 23 -4.43 3.60 3.94
N ARG A 24 -5.65 3.53 3.39
CA ARG A 24 -5.87 3.47 1.94
C ARG A 24 -5.77 4.87 1.32
N LEU A 25 -4.83 5.07 0.39
CA LEU A 25 -4.56 6.40 -0.20
C LEU A 25 -5.00 6.55 -1.66
N ILE A 26 -5.14 5.44 -2.38
CA ILE A 26 -5.51 5.42 -3.80
C ILE A 26 -6.75 4.57 -4.07
N ARG A 27 -7.35 4.80 -5.24
CA ARG A 27 -8.44 4.02 -5.81
C ARG A 27 -7.89 2.85 -6.63
N GLU A 28 -8.52 1.69 -6.53
CA GLU A 28 -8.19 0.51 -7.34
C GLU A 28 -8.80 0.55 -8.74
N GLY A 29 -9.93 1.27 -8.95
CA GLY A 29 -10.59 1.32 -10.26
C GLY A 29 -11.99 1.97 -10.26
N PRO A 30 -12.79 1.73 -11.33
CA PRO A 30 -14.14 2.29 -11.47
C PRO A 30 -15.12 1.79 -10.39
N ALA A 31 -14.93 0.56 -9.90
CA ALA A 31 -15.70 0.02 -8.78
C ALA A 31 -15.53 0.83 -7.48
N ASP A 32 -14.45 1.61 -7.39
CA ASP A 32 -14.16 2.47 -6.25
C ASP A 32 -14.66 3.93 -6.45
N GLU A 33 -15.44 4.22 -7.51
CA GLU A 33 -15.95 5.58 -7.82
C GLU A 33 -16.88 6.16 -6.75
N GLY A 34 -17.54 5.30 -5.97
CA GLY A 34 -18.49 5.70 -4.93
C GLY A 34 -17.89 5.99 -3.55
N TYR A 35 -16.59 5.75 -3.36
CA TYR A 35 -15.97 5.85 -2.02
C TYR A 35 -15.23 7.19 -1.84
N PRO A 36 -15.75 8.11 -0.99
CA PRO A 36 -15.24 9.48 -0.89
C PRO A 36 -13.84 9.59 -0.26
N GLY A 37 -13.28 8.52 0.33
CA GLY A 37 -11.99 8.54 1.03
C GLY A 37 -10.73 8.33 0.16
N ASN A 38 -10.87 7.98 -1.13
CA ASN A 38 -9.88 7.08 -1.73
C ASN A 38 -8.90 7.73 -2.71
N ARG A 39 -8.94 9.05 -2.91
CA ARG A 39 -7.89 9.75 -3.67
C ARG A 39 -7.50 11.02 -2.96
N ILE A 40 -6.42 10.96 -2.22
CA ILE A 40 -5.85 12.12 -1.57
C ILE A 40 -4.94 12.86 -2.55
N ASP A 41 -5.16 14.17 -2.71
CA ASP A 41 -4.27 15.00 -3.50
C ASP A 41 -3.06 15.45 -2.65
N VAL A 42 -2.14 16.21 -3.25
CA VAL A 42 -0.94 16.71 -2.56
C VAL A 42 -1.30 17.54 -1.33
N ALA A 43 -2.39 18.32 -1.38
CA ALA A 43 -2.85 19.14 -0.26
C ALA A 43 -3.36 18.25 0.88
N GLY A 44 -4.17 17.24 0.57
CA GLY A 44 -4.65 16.25 1.53
C GLY A 44 -3.52 15.44 2.15
N ILE A 45 -2.48 15.06 1.40
CA ILE A 45 -1.33 14.32 1.96
C ILE A 45 -0.62 15.17 3.02
N ARG A 46 -0.45 16.48 2.77
CA ARG A 46 0.16 17.40 3.73
C ARG A 46 -0.72 17.60 4.97
N ASP A 47 -2.03 17.77 4.79
CA ASP A 47 -2.98 17.90 5.89
C ASP A 47 -3.03 16.64 6.76
N LEU A 48 -3.07 15.46 6.14
CA LEU A 48 -3.01 14.17 6.83
C LEU A 48 -1.73 14.03 7.63
N ARG A 49 -0.57 14.36 7.05
CA ARG A 49 0.72 14.32 7.77
C ARG A 49 0.69 15.24 8.99
N GLY A 50 0.25 16.48 8.82
CA GLY A 50 0.15 17.44 9.91
C GLY A 50 -0.74 16.91 11.04
N ARG A 51 -1.92 16.40 10.68
CA ARG A 51 -2.84 15.83 11.65
C ARG A 51 -2.26 14.62 12.38
N MET A 52 -1.59 13.71 11.69
CA MET A 52 -0.95 12.56 12.32
C MET A 52 0.17 12.98 13.27
N SER A 53 0.96 14.00 12.88
CA SER A 53 2.00 14.59 13.72
C SER A 53 1.42 15.20 15.01
N ASP A 54 0.34 15.98 14.91
CA ASP A 54 -0.33 16.59 16.07
C ASP A 54 -0.86 15.54 17.05
N LEU A 55 -1.27 14.38 16.53
CA LEU A 55 -1.81 13.27 17.30
C LEU A 55 -0.73 12.31 17.84
N GLY A 56 0.55 12.50 17.48
CA GLY A 56 1.62 11.55 17.78
C GLY A 56 1.45 10.19 17.11
N LEU A 57 0.64 10.11 16.05
CA LEU A 57 0.31 8.89 15.32
C LEU A 57 1.32 8.66 14.19
N LYS A 58 1.78 7.42 14.01
CA LYS A 58 2.69 7.05 12.92
C LYS A 58 1.96 6.25 11.84
N LEU A 59 2.33 6.42 10.59
CA LEU A 59 1.87 5.55 9.51
C LEU A 59 2.71 4.27 9.53
N GLU A 60 2.08 3.11 9.52
CA GLU A 60 2.79 1.84 9.38
C GLU A 60 2.92 1.49 7.89
N GLU A 61 1.76 1.39 7.23
CA GLU A 61 1.65 0.92 5.85
C GLU A 61 0.59 1.72 5.09
N VAL A 62 0.66 1.65 3.76
CA VAL A 62 -0.41 2.12 2.88
C VAL A 62 -1.02 0.94 2.15
N GLU A 63 -2.34 0.96 1.99
CA GLU A 63 -3.07 -0.07 1.26
C GLU A 63 -3.73 0.50 -0.01
N TYR A 64 -3.93 -0.28 -1.06
CA TYR A 64 -3.06 -1.40 -1.45
C TYR A 64 -2.75 -1.29 -2.94
N ALA A 65 -1.74 -2.03 -3.38
CA ALA A 65 -1.37 -2.17 -4.78
C ALA A 65 -1.88 -3.52 -5.31
N ALA A 66 -2.97 -3.51 -6.08
CA ALA A 66 -3.40 -4.70 -6.82
C ALA A 66 -2.64 -4.89 -8.13
N ILE A 67 -1.79 -5.91 -8.16
CA ILE A 67 -0.94 -6.25 -9.29
C ILE A 67 -1.67 -7.27 -10.18
N ALA A 68 -1.93 -6.90 -11.42
CA ALA A 68 -2.57 -7.71 -12.45
C ALA A 68 -1.64 -7.91 -13.66
N PRO A 69 -1.94 -8.84 -14.59
CA PRO A 69 -1.09 -9.11 -15.76
C PRO A 69 -0.75 -7.86 -16.58
N GLU A 70 -1.71 -6.97 -16.74
CA GLU A 70 -1.63 -5.72 -17.50
C GLU A 70 -1.07 -4.53 -16.71
N THR A 71 -0.90 -4.67 -15.39
CA THR A 71 -0.44 -3.58 -14.53
C THR A 71 0.95 -3.11 -14.92
N GLN A 72 1.13 -1.83 -15.18
CA GLN A 72 2.47 -1.24 -15.30
C GLN A 72 2.96 -0.81 -13.91
N ALA A 73 4.19 -1.12 -13.53
CA ALA A 73 4.71 -0.79 -12.20
C ALA A 73 4.62 0.72 -11.88
N SER A 74 4.84 1.56 -12.88
CA SER A 74 4.74 3.03 -12.80
C SER A 74 3.35 3.53 -12.41
N TYR A 75 2.29 2.72 -12.57
CA TYR A 75 0.93 3.05 -12.16
C TYR A 75 0.83 3.35 -10.66
N PHE A 76 1.66 2.71 -9.84
CA PHE A 76 1.65 2.88 -8.39
C PHE A 76 2.50 4.04 -7.88
N ARG A 77 3.22 4.75 -8.75
CA ARG A 77 4.06 5.89 -8.33
C ARG A 77 3.34 6.91 -7.45
N PRO A 78 2.09 7.34 -7.76
CA PRO A 78 1.39 8.26 -6.87
C PRO A 78 1.16 7.70 -5.46
N LEU A 79 0.89 6.38 -5.34
CA LEU A 79 0.77 5.71 -4.04
C LEU A 79 2.12 5.67 -3.30
N PHE A 80 3.20 5.36 -4.02
CA PHE A 80 4.54 5.28 -3.44
C PHE A 80 5.05 6.66 -3.01
N GLU A 81 4.83 7.70 -3.81
CA GLU A 81 5.12 9.09 -3.47
C GLU A 81 4.36 9.50 -2.21
N ALA A 82 3.05 9.24 -2.15
CA ALA A 82 2.23 9.55 -0.99
C ALA A 82 2.65 8.77 0.27
N GLY A 83 2.93 7.48 0.14
CA GLY A 83 3.39 6.63 1.23
C GLY A 83 4.73 7.10 1.80
N ALA A 84 5.70 7.38 0.95
CA ALA A 84 7.01 7.90 1.36
C ALA A 84 6.88 9.26 2.05
N GLU A 85 6.07 10.15 1.49
CA GLU A 85 5.80 11.49 2.01
C GLU A 85 5.05 11.47 3.36
N LEU A 86 4.30 10.41 3.66
CA LEU A 86 3.67 10.17 4.96
C LEU A 86 4.53 9.35 5.92
N GLY A 87 5.71 8.89 5.48
CA GLY A 87 6.64 8.11 6.30
C GLY A 87 6.30 6.62 6.43
N ALA A 88 5.47 6.08 5.52
CA ALA A 88 5.22 4.65 5.45
C ALA A 88 6.52 3.88 5.19
N ARG A 89 6.55 2.61 5.61
CA ARG A 89 7.67 1.70 5.30
C ARG A 89 7.30 0.69 4.23
N GLN A 90 6.04 0.30 4.21
CA GLN A 90 5.56 -0.76 3.34
C GLN A 90 4.26 -0.36 2.66
N VAL A 91 4.03 -0.96 1.50
CA VAL A 91 2.75 -0.90 0.78
C VAL A 91 2.19 -2.31 0.78
N ILE A 92 0.96 -2.49 1.28
CA ILE A 92 0.26 -3.76 1.13
C ILE A 92 0.00 -3.99 -0.35
N ALA A 93 0.36 -5.17 -0.84
CA ALA A 93 0.20 -5.55 -2.24
C ALA A 93 -0.52 -6.89 -2.34
N ILE A 94 -1.47 -6.97 -3.27
CA ILE A 94 -2.11 -8.24 -3.65
C ILE A 94 -1.77 -8.54 -5.10
N VAL A 95 -1.81 -9.81 -5.47
CA VAL A 95 -1.60 -10.24 -6.85
C VAL A 95 -2.88 -10.87 -7.37
N ARG A 96 -3.49 -10.28 -8.39
CA ARG A 96 -4.73 -10.75 -9.03
C ARG A 96 -4.47 -12.02 -9.86
N PRO A 97 -5.50 -12.85 -10.11
CA PRO A 97 -5.35 -14.00 -10.99
C PRO A 97 -5.19 -13.57 -12.46
N GLY A 98 -4.90 -14.52 -13.35
CA GLY A 98 -4.90 -14.30 -14.81
C GLY A 98 -3.52 -14.17 -15.47
N PHE A 99 -2.44 -14.36 -14.72
CA PHE A 99 -1.10 -14.42 -15.29
C PHE A 99 -0.93 -15.68 -16.14
N ALA A 100 -0.15 -15.57 -17.23
CA ALA A 100 0.12 -16.68 -18.14
C ALA A 100 0.95 -17.81 -17.49
N SER A 101 1.73 -17.47 -16.46
CA SER A 101 2.54 -18.41 -15.68
C SER A 101 2.93 -17.81 -14.32
N GLU A 102 3.39 -18.65 -13.39
CA GLU A 102 3.96 -18.20 -12.11
C GLU A 102 5.21 -17.33 -12.33
N ALA A 103 6.02 -17.63 -13.35
CA ALA A 103 7.18 -16.81 -13.70
C ALA A 103 6.79 -15.39 -14.14
N ALA A 104 5.74 -15.24 -14.97
CA ALA A 104 5.24 -13.93 -15.38
C ALA A 104 4.68 -13.13 -14.18
N MET A 105 4.06 -13.83 -13.23
CA MET A 105 3.58 -13.24 -11.99
C MET A 105 4.73 -12.75 -11.10
N GLU A 106 5.76 -13.58 -10.89
CA GLU A 106 6.97 -13.21 -10.14
C GLU A 106 7.70 -12.03 -10.78
N GLU A 107 7.82 -12.03 -12.12
CA GLU A 107 8.46 -10.93 -12.87
C GLU A 107 7.72 -9.62 -12.63
N ARG A 108 6.39 -9.60 -12.83
CA ARG A 108 5.57 -8.41 -12.58
C ARG A 108 5.65 -7.94 -11.13
N PHE A 109 5.56 -8.86 -10.17
CA PHE A 109 5.71 -8.51 -8.76
C PHE A 109 7.09 -7.90 -8.47
N GLY A 110 8.15 -8.45 -9.07
CA GLY A 110 9.52 -7.96 -8.99
C GLY A 110 9.71 -6.55 -9.56
N GLU A 111 9.04 -6.23 -10.68
CA GLU A 111 9.01 -4.87 -11.25
C GLU A 111 8.40 -3.87 -10.27
N VAL A 112 7.26 -4.22 -9.65
CA VAL A 112 6.59 -3.34 -8.67
C VAL A 112 7.44 -3.19 -7.41
N CYS A 113 8.09 -4.26 -6.95
CA CYS A 113 9.09 -4.17 -5.87
C CYS A 113 10.22 -3.20 -6.23
N ALA A 114 10.74 -3.25 -7.46
CA ALA A 114 11.81 -2.35 -7.90
C ALA A 114 11.36 -0.89 -7.94
N GLU A 115 10.14 -0.63 -8.43
CA GLU A 115 9.54 0.71 -8.43
C GLU A 115 9.36 1.24 -7.00
N ALA A 116 8.78 0.45 -6.09
CA ALA A 116 8.58 0.86 -4.70
C ALA A 116 9.89 1.20 -3.98
N ARG A 117 10.97 0.45 -4.26
CA ARG A 117 12.30 0.73 -3.69
C ARG A 117 12.84 2.10 -4.06
N ALA A 118 12.51 2.63 -5.25
CA ALA A 118 12.92 3.98 -5.65
C ALA A 118 12.39 5.08 -4.71
N PHE A 119 11.30 4.79 -3.99
CA PHE A 119 10.69 5.67 -2.99
C PHE A 119 11.07 5.30 -1.55
N GLY A 120 11.97 4.34 -1.36
CA GLY A 120 12.33 3.86 -0.02
C GLY A 120 11.22 3.05 0.65
N LEU A 121 10.34 2.40 -0.14
CA LEU A 121 9.29 1.50 0.33
C LEU A 121 9.56 0.03 -0.07
N SER A 122 9.03 -0.92 0.68
CA SER A 122 8.91 -2.33 0.27
C SER A 122 7.45 -2.75 0.11
N LEU A 123 7.18 -3.86 -0.57
CA LEU A 123 5.83 -4.42 -0.60
C LEU A 123 5.65 -5.44 0.53
N LEU A 124 4.49 -5.37 1.20
CA LEU A 124 3.97 -6.44 2.03
C LEU A 124 2.99 -7.26 1.19
N LEU A 125 3.40 -8.45 0.76
CA LEU A 125 2.54 -9.33 -0.04
C LEU A 125 1.46 -9.95 0.84
N GLU A 126 0.20 -9.65 0.54
CA GLU A 126 -0.97 -10.27 1.14
C GLU A 126 -1.52 -11.36 0.20
N PHE A 127 -1.61 -12.59 0.71
CA PHE A 127 -2.21 -13.72 0.01
C PHE A 127 -3.69 -13.84 0.40
N ILE A 128 -4.57 -13.86 -0.60
CA ILE A 128 -6.02 -13.84 -0.40
C ILE A 128 -6.63 -14.99 -1.19
N ALA A 129 -7.53 -15.76 -0.57
CA ALA A 129 -8.21 -16.85 -1.27
C ALA A 129 -8.89 -16.35 -2.55
N GLY A 130 -8.57 -16.97 -3.70
CA GLY A 130 -9.11 -16.60 -5.01
C GLY A 130 -8.24 -15.62 -5.81
N ASN A 131 -7.14 -15.10 -5.23
CA ASN A 131 -6.15 -14.29 -5.92
C ASN A 131 -5.05 -15.13 -6.59
N GLY A 132 -4.20 -14.49 -7.39
CA GLY A 132 -3.04 -15.12 -8.04
C GLY A 132 -2.05 -15.71 -7.03
N VAL A 133 -1.89 -15.06 -5.89
CA VAL A 133 -1.23 -15.63 -4.69
C VAL A 133 -2.31 -15.88 -3.65
N SER A 134 -2.72 -17.14 -3.47
CA SER A 134 -3.89 -17.51 -2.65
C SER A 134 -3.55 -18.08 -1.29
N THR A 135 -2.35 -18.62 -1.13
CA THR A 135 -1.92 -19.30 0.10
C THR A 135 -0.58 -18.80 0.60
N LEU A 136 -0.28 -19.07 1.87
CA LEU A 136 1.05 -18.85 2.44
C LEU A 136 2.14 -19.61 1.65
N GLN A 137 1.82 -20.80 1.12
CA GLN A 137 2.75 -21.59 0.32
C GLN A 137 3.06 -20.91 -1.02
N ASP A 138 2.06 -20.28 -1.64
CA ASP A 138 2.27 -19.49 -2.87
C ASP A 138 3.12 -18.26 -2.56
N ALA A 139 2.80 -17.55 -1.48
CA ALA A 139 3.57 -16.38 -1.03
C ALA A 139 5.03 -16.75 -0.72
N GLY A 140 5.29 -17.95 -0.18
CA GLY A 140 6.64 -18.44 0.08
C GLY A 140 7.47 -18.75 -1.17
N ARG A 141 6.84 -18.88 -2.35
CA ARG A 141 7.53 -19.05 -3.63
C ARG A 141 7.87 -17.71 -4.29
N MET A 142 7.08 -16.66 -3.99
CA MET A 142 7.33 -15.32 -4.49
C MET A 142 8.66 -14.77 -3.99
N ARG A 143 9.44 -14.16 -4.90
CA ARG A 143 10.69 -13.49 -4.53
C ARG A 143 10.37 -12.24 -3.69
N PRO A 144 10.93 -12.11 -2.47
CA PRO A 144 10.68 -10.94 -1.65
C PRO A 144 11.30 -9.68 -2.30
N CYS A 145 10.73 -8.51 -2.01
CA CYS A 145 11.31 -7.22 -2.41
C CYS A 145 12.66 -6.92 -1.72
N GLY A 146 13.30 -7.85 -1.02
CA GLY A 146 14.51 -7.61 -0.22
C GLY A 146 14.19 -6.90 1.10
N SER A 147 15.07 -7.04 2.09
CA SER A 147 14.90 -6.42 3.41
C SER A 147 15.25 -4.93 3.37
N MET A 148 14.42 -4.11 4.03
CA MET A 148 14.79 -2.72 4.33
C MET A 148 15.67 -2.68 5.58
N PRO A 149 16.68 -1.79 5.65
CA PRO A 149 17.38 -1.53 6.89
C PRO A 149 16.37 -1.14 7.98
N SER A 150 16.49 -1.70 9.18
CA SER A 150 15.67 -1.22 10.29
C SER A 150 16.10 0.21 10.64
N ARG A 151 15.17 1.17 10.55
CA ARG A 151 15.38 2.48 11.17
C ARG A 151 15.08 2.29 12.66
N ARG A 152 16.10 2.47 13.52
CA ARG A 152 15.89 2.54 14.97
C ARG A 152 14.94 3.72 15.24
N ALA A 153 13.94 3.46 16.07
CA ALA A 153 12.92 4.42 16.48
C ALA A 153 13.53 5.60 17.25
#